data_AF-A0A661FQC1-F1
#
_entry.id   AF-A0A661FQC1-F1
#
_cell.length_a   1.000
_cell.length_b   1.000
_cell.length_c   1.000
_cell.angle_alpha   90.00
_cell.angle_beta   90.00
_cell.angle_gamma   90.00
#
_symmetry.space_group_name_H-M   'P 1'
#
loop_
_entity.id
_entity.type
_entity.pdbx_description
1 polymer ?
#
loop_
_entity_poly.entity_id
_entity_poly.type
_entity_poly.pdbx_seq_one_letter_code
_entity_poly.pdbx_strand_id
1 'polypeptide(L)'
;MKPTSFASYRLNRVLRMHIWVGLLTAFIAPAAAFAEQLVWTDVDRVVAISDPHGAYDAMVRTFQNAAVIDADQNWSGGATHLGITGDLLDRGAESRKVMDLVMQLESQAPESGGMVHLTLG
;
A
#
# COMPACT_ATOMS: atom_id res chain seq x y z
N MET A 1 70.62 12.60 1.22
CA MET A 1 69.65 11.59 1.70
C MET A 1 69.00 12.08 2.99
N LYS A 2 67.70 12.36 2.98
CA LYS A 2 66.86 12.62 4.17
C LYS A 2 65.55 11.88 3.93
N PRO A 3 65.11 10.96 4.79
CA PRO A 3 63.90 10.18 4.53
C PRO A 3 62.67 11.03 4.88
N THR A 4 61.80 11.27 3.90
CA THR A 4 60.45 11.79 4.13
C THR A 4 59.54 10.62 4.49
N SER A 5 59.22 10.50 5.77
CA SER A 5 58.25 9.54 6.28
C SER A 5 56.83 9.98 5.90
N PHE A 6 56.13 9.16 5.11
CA PHE A 6 54.69 9.30 4.89
C PHE A 6 53.95 8.94 6.19
N ALA A 7 53.34 9.94 6.82
CA ALA A 7 52.48 9.74 7.99
C ALA A 7 51.25 8.92 7.58
N SER A 8 51.22 7.64 7.98
CA SER A 8 50.02 6.82 7.88
C SER A 8 49.02 7.30 8.92
N TYR A 9 47.91 7.89 8.47
CA TYR A 9 46.77 8.15 9.35
C TYR A 9 46.19 6.82 9.81
N ARG A 10 46.70 6.30 10.93
CA ARG A 10 46.11 5.18 11.65
C ARG A 10 44.85 5.68 12.35
N LEU A 11 43.71 5.57 11.67
CA LEU A 11 42.42 5.87 12.27
C LEU A 11 42.19 4.95 13.47
N ASN A 12 41.98 5.54 14.64
CA ASN A 12 41.93 4.84 15.91
C ASN A 12 40.81 3.79 15.91
N ARG A 13 41.05 2.58 16.43
CA ARG A 13 40.09 1.45 16.39
C ARG A 13 38.74 1.83 17.03
N VAL A 14 38.79 2.68 18.06
CA VAL A 14 37.64 3.25 18.77
C VAL A 14 36.82 4.19 17.88
N LEU A 15 37.49 5.03 17.08
CA LEU A 15 36.84 5.97 16.17
C LEU A 15 36.12 5.25 15.02
N ARG A 16 36.72 4.16 14.50
CA ARG A 16 36.05 3.27 13.53
C ARG A 16 34.82 2.59 14.15
N MET A 17 34.93 2.13 15.40
CA MET A 17 33.83 1.45 16.10
C MET A 17 32.65 2.40 16.36
N HIS A 18 32.89 3.67 16.69
CA HIS A 18 31.82 4.66 16.86
C HIS A 18 31.13 5.05 15.55
N ILE A 19 31.87 5.07 14.43
CA ILE A 19 31.28 5.28 13.09
C ILE A 19 30.36 4.11 12.72
N TRP A 20 30.78 2.87 12.98
CA TRP A 20 29.95 1.68 12.73
C TRP A 20 28.75 1.59 13.67
N VAL A 21 28.89 1.94 14.95
CA VAL A 21 27.75 1.98 15.91
C VAL A 21 26.76 3.09 15.54
N GLY A 22 27.23 4.27 15.12
CA GLY A 22 26.37 5.36 14.64
C GLY A 22 25.64 5.03 13.33
N LEU A 23 26.27 4.26 12.43
CA LEU A 23 25.61 3.72 11.23
C LEU A 23 24.59 2.63 11.57
N LEU A 24 24.84 1.81 12.61
CA LEU A 24 23.92 0.76 13.05
C LEU A 24 22.65 1.36 13.69
N THR A 25 22.77 2.43 14.48
CA THR A 25 21.62 3.11 15.09
C THR A 25 20.78 3.89 14.07
N ALA A 26 21.39 4.45 13.03
CA ALA A 26 20.66 5.10 11.94
C ALA A 26 19.83 4.11 11.09
N PHE A 27 20.21 2.84 11.02
CA PHE A 27 19.46 1.81 10.27
C PHE A 27 18.31 1.18 11.06
N ILE A 28 18.33 1.24 12.39
CA ILE A 28 17.31 0.61 13.24
C ILE A 28 16.13 1.57 13.50
N ALA A 29 16.32 2.88 13.31
CA ALA A 29 15.41 3.90 13.84
C ALA A 29 14.17 4.33 13.00
N PRO A 30 13.92 3.94 11.73
CA PRO A 30 12.64 4.27 11.11
C PRO A 30 11.70 3.08 10.90
N ALA A 31 12.05 1.84 11.29
CA ALA A 31 11.13 0.70 11.10
C ALA A 31 9.78 0.92 11.82
N ALA A 32 9.79 1.54 13.01
CA ALA A 32 8.59 1.90 13.74
C ALA A 32 7.85 3.13 13.16
N ALA A 33 8.54 3.96 12.37
CA ALA A 33 7.96 5.12 11.70
C ALA A 33 7.29 4.77 10.36
N PHE A 34 7.62 3.60 9.77
CA PHE A 34 6.98 3.08 8.55
C PHE A 34 5.72 2.25 8.82
N ALA A 35 5.36 2.00 10.07
CA ALA A 35 4.03 1.52 10.42
C ALA A 35 3.07 2.73 10.34
N GLU A 36 2.86 3.25 9.12
CA GLU A 36 1.81 4.23 8.87
C GLU A 36 0.46 3.62 9.27
N GLN A 37 -0.40 4.45 9.86
CA GLN A 37 -1.67 4.06 10.46
C GLN A 37 -2.60 3.40 9.44
N LEU A 38 -2.59 2.06 9.36
CA LEU A 38 -3.61 1.22 8.70
C LEU A 38 -4.91 1.14 9.51
N VAL A 39 -5.23 2.20 10.26
CA VAL A 39 -6.38 2.26 11.15
C VAL A 39 -7.19 3.49 10.76
N TRP A 40 -8.40 3.23 10.29
CA TRP A 40 -9.41 4.24 10.05
C TRP A 40 -10.44 4.18 11.17
N THR A 41 -10.66 5.30 11.85
CA THR A 41 -11.76 5.49 12.80
C THR A 41 -12.86 6.31 12.17
N ASP A 42 -14.04 6.32 12.79
CA ASP A 42 -15.16 7.20 12.38
C ASP A 42 -15.65 6.95 10.94
N VAL A 43 -15.57 5.69 10.49
CA VAL A 43 -16.09 5.25 9.19
C VAL A 43 -17.54 4.78 9.36
N ASP A 44 -18.48 5.54 8.81
CA ASP A 44 -19.92 5.23 8.94
C ASP A 44 -20.34 3.95 8.22
N ARG A 45 -19.65 3.60 7.12
CA ARG A 45 -20.01 2.46 6.28
C ARG A 45 -18.79 1.77 5.67
N VAL A 46 -18.73 0.46 5.85
CA VAL A 46 -17.75 -0.42 5.22
C VAL A 46 -18.46 -1.46 4.36
N VAL A 47 -17.98 -1.67 3.15
CA VAL A 47 -18.36 -2.79 2.27
C VAL A 47 -17.11 -3.63 2.05
N ALA A 48 -17.17 -4.93 2.32
CA ALA A 48 -16.03 -5.83 2.15
C ALA A 48 -16.38 -7.00 1.21
N ILE A 49 -15.47 -7.31 0.30
CA ILE A 49 -15.54 -8.48 -0.58
C ILE A 49 -14.21 -9.24 -0.58
N SER A 50 -14.23 -10.52 -0.94
CA SER A 50 -13.03 -11.36 -1.11
C SER A 50 -13.04 -12.04 -2.47
N ASP A 51 -11.86 -12.40 -2.94
CA ASP A 51 -11.59 -13.38 -3.99
C ASP A 51 -12.36 -13.16 -5.31
N PRO A 52 -12.26 -11.99 -5.96
CA PRO A 52 -12.90 -11.78 -7.26
C PRO A 52 -12.46 -12.80 -8.33
N HIS A 53 -11.20 -13.27 -8.31
CA HIS A 53 -10.63 -14.25 -9.25
C HIS A 53 -11.02 -13.99 -10.72
N GLY A 54 -10.91 -12.73 -11.16
CA GLY A 54 -11.27 -12.34 -12.52
C GLY A 54 -12.76 -12.45 -12.88
N ALA A 55 -13.68 -12.66 -11.92
CA ALA A 55 -15.13 -12.74 -12.12
C ALA A 55 -15.77 -11.34 -12.25
N TYR A 56 -15.37 -10.60 -13.29
CA TYR A 56 -15.73 -9.19 -13.49
C TYR A 56 -17.25 -8.91 -13.40
N ASP A 57 -18.08 -9.64 -14.14
CA ASP A 57 -19.54 -9.39 -14.15
C ASP A 57 -20.19 -9.62 -12.78
N ALA A 58 -19.72 -10.62 -12.03
CA ALA A 58 -20.20 -10.89 -10.69
C ALA A 58 -19.77 -9.80 -9.70
N MET A 59 -18.54 -9.31 -9.83
CA MET A 59 -18.04 -8.18 -9.04
C MET A 59 -18.83 -6.90 -9.32
N VAL A 60 -19.07 -6.54 -10.59
CA VAL A 60 -19.87 -5.37 -10.97
C VAL A 60 -21.27 -5.43 -10.37
N ARG A 61 -21.96 -6.57 -10.52
CA ARG A 61 -23.30 -6.77 -9.92
C ARG A 61 -23.27 -6.65 -8.40
N THR A 62 -22.22 -7.18 -7.76
CA THR A 62 -22.06 -7.10 -6.30
C THR A 62 -21.87 -5.65 -5.86
N PHE A 63 -21.02 -4.89 -6.56
CA PHE A 63 -20.80 -3.47 -6.27
C PHE A 63 -22.05 -2.62 -6.53
N GLN A 64 -22.82 -2.89 -7.59
CA GLN A 64 -24.08 -2.21 -7.87
C GLN A 64 -25.14 -2.50 -6.80
N ASN A 65 -25.31 -3.78 -6.43
CA ASN A 65 -26.23 -4.17 -5.35
C ASN A 65 -25.85 -3.57 -4.01
N ALA A 66 -24.55 -3.38 -3.77
CA ALA A 66 -24.02 -2.71 -2.60
C ALA A 66 -23.98 -1.17 -2.76
N ALA A 67 -24.48 -0.59 -3.85
CA ALA A 67 -24.41 0.86 -4.12
C ALA A 67 -22.99 1.44 -3.91
N VAL A 68 -21.97 0.68 -4.30
CA VAL A 68 -20.56 1.12 -4.36
C VAL A 68 -20.30 1.79 -5.70
N ILE A 69 -20.89 1.25 -6.77
CA ILE A 69 -20.81 1.79 -8.13
C ILE A 69 -22.20 2.01 -8.73
N ASP A 70 -22.30 2.96 -9.64
CA ASP A 70 -23.52 3.25 -10.40
C ASP A 70 -23.67 2.33 -11.64
N ALA A 71 -24.65 2.65 -12.49
CA ALA A 71 -24.90 1.90 -13.73
C ALA A 71 -23.76 2.04 -14.76
N ASP A 72 -23.03 3.15 -14.72
CA ASP A 72 -21.89 3.46 -15.57
C ASP A 72 -20.55 2.99 -14.95
N GLN A 73 -20.63 2.27 -13.82
CA GLN A 73 -19.52 1.73 -13.04
C GLN A 73 -18.61 2.79 -12.40
N ASN A 74 -19.13 4.00 -12.20
CA ASN A 74 -18.43 5.03 -11.44
C ASN A 74 -18.74 4.89 -9.95
N TRP A 75 -17.85 5.41 -9.12
CA TRP A 75 -18.04 5.48 -7.68
C TRP A 75 -19.35 6.19 -7.32
N SER A 76 -20.19 5.50 -6.54
CA SER A 76 -21.45 6.04 -5.99
C SER A 76 -21.57 5.82 -4.47
N GLY A 77 -20.54 5.22 -3.86
CA GLY A 77 -20.53 4.85 -2.44
C GLY A 77 -20.43 6.01 -1.44
N GLY A 78 -20.33 7.26 -1.89
CA GLY A 78 -20.13 8.42 -0.99
C GLY A 78 -18.88 8.24 -0.13
N ALA A 79 -19.02 8.42 1.18
CA ALA A 79 -17.95 8.22 2.17
C ALA A 79 -17.70 6.75 2.56
N THR A 80 -18.24 5.78 1.81
CA THR A 80 -18.05 4.35 2.09
C THR A 80 -16.58 3.96 1.96
N HIS A 81 -16.11 3.09 2.85
CA HIS A 81 -14.85 2.37 2.66
C HIS A 81 -15.11 1.00 2.02
N LEU A 82 -14.57 0.77 0.83
CA LEU A 82 -14.59 -0.51 0.15
C LEU A 82 -13.32 -1.30 0.51
N GLY A 83 -13.45 -2.47 1.12
CA GLY A 83 -12.35 -3.42 1.35
C GLY A 83 -12.39 -4.59 0.37
N ILE A 84 -11.26 -4.93 -0.23
CA ILE A 84 -11.10 -6.11 -1.09
C ILE A 84 -9.95 -6.97 -0.53
N THR A 85 -10.28 -8.16 -0.03
CA THR A 85 -9.34 -9.01 0.72
C THR A 85 -8.54 -9.98 -0.16
N GLY A 86 -7.83 -9.47 -1.18
CA GLY A 86 -6.92 -10.28 -2.00
C GLY A 86 -7.57 -11.02 -3.17
N ASP A 87 -6.76 -11.84 -3.85
CA ASP A 87 -7.16 -12.75 -4.94
C ASP A 87 -7.96 -12.09 -6.09
N LEU A 88 -7.62 -10.83 -6.37
CA LEU A 88 -8.18 -10.06 -7.49
C LEU A 88 -7.85 -10.72 -8.84
N LEU A 89 -6.63 -11.23 -8.92
CA LEU A 89 -5.99 -11.76 -10.12
C LEU A 89 -5.82 -13.26 -9.96
N ASP A 90 -6.65 -14.04 -10.65
CA ASP A 90 -6.33 -15.41 -11.05
C ASP A 90 -7.51 -16.06 -11.78
N ARG A 91 -7.24 -17.13 -12.54
CA ARG A 91 -8.22 -18.10 -13.10
C ARG A 91 -9.29 -17.60 -14.09
N GLY A 92 -9.68 -16.32 -14.04
CA GLY A 92 -10.68 -15.73 -14.93
C GLY A 92 -10.07 -14.96 -16.10
N ALA A 93 -10.70 -15.05 -17.28
CA ALA A 93 -10.28 -14.35 -18.50
C ALA A 93 -10.29 -12.81 -18.37
N GLU A 94 -11.05 -12.28 -17.41
CA GLU A 94 -11.34 -10.85 -17.26
C GLU A 94 -10.55 -10.19 -16.12
N SER A 95 -9.48 -10.83 -15.62
CA SER A 95 -8.64 -10.30 -14.53
C SER A 95 -8.13 -8.88 -14.79
N ARG A 96 -7.88 -8.52 -16.05
CA ARG A 96 -7.54 -7.14 -16.43
C ARG A 96 -8.68 -6.15 -16.18
N LYS A 97 -9.92 -6.48 -16.57
CA LYS A 97 -11.07 -5.59 -16.33
C LYS A 97 -11.35 -5.40 -14.85
N VAL A 98 -11.15 -6.44 -14.05
CA VAL A 98 -11.23 -6.34 -12.58
C VAL A 98 -10.22 -5.33 -12.06
N MET A 99 -8.95 -5.43 -12.48
CA MET A 99 -7.90 -4.48 -12.09
C MET A 99 -8.24 -3.05 -12.56
N ASP A 100 -8.63 -2.89 -13.83
CA ASP A 100 -8.94 -1.58 -14.41
C ASP A 100 -10.08 -0.88 -13.64
N LEU A 101 -11.13 -1.63 -13.27
CA LEU A 101 -12.22 -1.10 -12.47
C LEU A 101 -11.75 -0.73 -11.05
N VAL A 102 -10.98 -1.57 -10.38
CA VAL A 102 -10.49 -1.26 -9.02
C VAL A 102 -9.60 -0.01 -9.03
N MET A 103 -8.68 0.10 -10.00
CA MET A 103 -7.84 1.28 -10.17
C MET A 103 -8.67 2.55 -10.45
N GLN A 104 -9.73 2.43 -11.25
CA GLN A 104 -10.66 3.53 -11.48
C GLN A 104 -11.34 3.95 -10.18
N LEU A 105 -11.88 3.00 -9.41
CA LEU A 105 -12.59 3.31 -8.16
C LEU A 105 -11.65 3.87 -7.07
N GLU A 106 -10.41 3.38 -6.99
CA GLU A 106 -9.37 3.95 -6.12
C GLU A 106 -9.16 5.44 -6.40
N SER A 107 -9.23 5.85 -7.68
CA SER A 107 -9.10 7.27 -8.05
C SER A 107 -10.34 8.11 -7.74
N GLN A 108 -11.54 7.53 -7.85
CA GLN A 108 -12.81 8.25 -7.71
C GLN A 108 -13.30 8.34 -6.25
N ALA A 109 -13.08 7.31 -5.44
CA ALA A 109 -13.62 7.25 -4.08
C ALA A 109 -13.25 8.47 -3.20
N PRO A 110 -11.99 8.96 -3.21
CA PRO A 110 -11.60 10.12 -2.41
C PRO A 110 -12.35 11.40 -2.75
N GLU A 111 -12.83 11.56 -3.99
CA GLU A 111 -13.60 12.74 -4.42
C GLU A 111 -14.93 12.88 -3.65
N SER A 112 -15.45 11.77 -3.12
CA SER A 112 -16.67 11.72 -2.31
C SER A 112 -16.40 11.42 -0.83
N GLY A 113 -15.14 11.47 -0.39
CA GLY A 113 -14.71 11.13 0.97
C GLY A 113 -14.70 9.62 1.26
N GLY A 114 -14.82 8.77 0.24
CA GLY A 114 -14.71 7.33 0.34
C GLY A 114 -13.28 6.84 0.13
N MET A 115 -13.07 5.55 0.31
CA MET A 115 -11.76 4.91 0.16
C MET A 115 -11.90 3.49 -0.40
N VAL A 116 -10.89 3.04 -1.13
CA VAL A 116 -10.72 1.64 -1.54
C VAL A 116 -9.48 1.07 -0.85
N HIS A 117 -9.62 -0.08 -0.21
CA HIS A 117 -8.57 -0.79 0.53
C HIS A 117 -8.38 -2.16 -0.09
N LEU A 118 -7.33 -2.32 -0.90
CA LEU A 118 -6.97 -3.60 -1.48
C LEU A 118 -5.82 -4.24 -0.69
N THR A 119 -6.05 -5.43 -0.13
CA THR A 119 -4.95 -6.23 0.44
C THR A 119 -4.38 -7.20 -0.59
N LEU A 120 -3.12 -7.58 -0.42
CA LEU A 120 -2.52 -8.67 -1.20
C LEU A 120 -3.06 -10.02 -0.69
N GLY A 121 -3.46 -10.87 -1.63
CA GLY A 121 -3.83 -12.28 -1.42
C GLY A 121 -2.72 -13.21 -1.86
#